data_AF-A0A6C0DW60-F1
#
_entry.id   AF-A0A6C0DW60-F1
#
_cell.length_a   1.000
_cell.length_b   1.000
_cell.length_c   1.000
_cell.angle_alpha   90.00
_cell.angle_beta   90.00
_cell.angle_gamma   90.00
#
_symmetry.space_group_name_H-M   'P 1'
#
loop_
_entity.id
_entity.type
_entity.pdbx_description
1 polymer ?
#
loop_
_entity_poly.entity_id
_entity_poly.type
_entity_poly.pdbx_seq_one_letter_code
_entity_poly.pdbx_strand_id
1 'polypeptide(L)'
;MNPIYIIDFFNIFSDYREMKYKKLNIDFHSLKHTNKQQDTLDFFDIFFTKYIQYANIKSHNKFIFIMKKLNNSENLLQQILIKYLHINIQFIIIEEKYSNSILDKNKDDFLCQYFFWYFRQQSNCFLISNDKYRDKHSYINLFNFDISLTTLIYNHSTHSLQKKSSFINATQDIPFLNNYNPIKRSSIPKHKLSLII
;
A
#
# COMPACT_ATOMS: atom_id res chain seq x y z
N MET A 1 -4.51 7.86 20.80
CA MET A 1 -3.61 7.46 19.69
C MET A 1 -4.33 7.69 18.36
N ASN A 2 -3.66 8.31 17.39
CA ASN A 2 -4.25 8.49 16.06
C ASN A 2 -4.36 7.14 15.35
N PRO A 3 -5.47 6.86 14.65
CA PRO A 3 -5.59 5.67 13.84
C PRO A 3 -4.45 5.49 12.82
N ILE A 4 -4.12 4.23 12.56
CA ILE A 4 -3.17 3.82 11.52
C ILE A 4 -3.96 3.25 10.35
N TYR A 5 -3.67 3.72 9.14
CA TYR A 5 -4.20 3.16 7.90
C TYR A 5 -3.10 2.39 7.21
N ILE A 6 -3.29 1.08 7.04
CA ILE A 6 -2.44 0.23 6.22
C ILE A 6 -3.05 0.19 4.83
N ILE A 7 -2.26 0.53 3.82
CA ILE A 7 -2.71 0.68 2.45
C ILE A 7 -2.04 -0.37 1.58
N ASP A 8 -2.86 -1.17 0.91
CA ASP A 8 -2.45 -2.03 -0.19
C ASP A 8 -2.30 -1.17 -1.45
N PHE A 9 -1.09 -0.64 -1.65
CA PHE A 9 -0.88 0.39 -2.65
C PHE A 9 -1.26 -0.11 -4.05
N PHE A 10 -0.78 -1.29 -4.46
CA PHE A 10 -1.00 -1.77 -5.81
C PHE A 10 -2.46 -2.12 -6.10
N ASN A 11 -3.19 -2.64 -5.11
CA ASN A 11 -4.61 -2.91 -5.27
C ASN A 11 -5.39 -1.63 -5.57
N ILE A 12 -5.29 -0.61 -4.69
CA ILE A 12 -6.07 0.62 -4.87
C ILE A 12 -5.53 1.50 -6.01
N PHE A 13 -4.22 1.45 -6.28
CA PHE A 13 -3.61 2.16 -7.40
C PHE A 13 -4.07 1.58 -8.74
N SER A 14 -4.17 0.25 -8.85
CA SER A 14 -4.67 -0.41 -10.05
C SER A 14 -6.14 -0.03 -10.31
N ASP A 15 -6.98 -0.06 -9.27
CA ASP A 15 -8.38 0.36 -9.37
C ASP A 15 -8.52 1.83 -9.80
N TYR A 16 -7.68 2.72 -9.25
CA TYR A 16 -7.61 4.12 -9.64
C TYR A 16 -7.28 4.28 -11.13
N ARG A 17 -6.21 3.63 -11.60
CA ARG A 17 -5.76 3.76 -12.99
C ARG A 17 -6.80 3.26 -13.97
N GLU A 18 -7.38 2.09 -13.70
CA GLU A 18 -8.44 1.54 -14.55
C GLU A 18 -9.61 2.51 -14.66
N MET A 19 -9.98 3.16 -13.55
CA MET A 19 -11.09 4.11 -13.55
C MET A 19 -10.75 5.44 -14.23
N LYS A 20 -9.53 5.95 -14.05
CA LYS A 20 -8.99 7.11 -14.78
C LYS A 20 -9.07 6.89 -16.28
N TYR A 21 -8.52 5.79 -16.78
CA TYR A 21 -8.47 5.52 -18.22
C TYR A 21 -9.85 5.18 -18.80
N LYS A 22 -10.72 4.49 -18.04
CA LYS A 22 -12.11 4.26 -18.45
C LYS A 22 -12.87 5.57 -18.68
N LYS A 23 -12.67 6.60 -17.83
CA LYS A 23 -13.29 7.93 -18.03
C LYS A 23 -12.79 8.64 -19.29
N LEU A 24 -11.56 8.38 -19.69
CA LEU A 24 -10.95 8.96 -20.88
C LEU A 24 -11.26 8.17 -22.16
N ASN A 25 -12.06 7.09 -22.06
CA ASN A 25 -12.29 6.12 -23.15
C ASN A 25 -10.98 5.54 -23.72
N ILE A 26 -9.99 5.33 -22.86
CA ILE A 26 -8.70 4.74 -23.22
C ILE A 26 -8.62 3.31 -22.69
N ASP A 27 -8.16 2.37 -23.53
CA ASP A 27 -7.88 1.00 -23.08
C ASP A 27 -6.69 0.99 -22.11
N PHE A 28 -6.98 0.71 -20.83
CA PHE A 28 -5.98 0.60 -19.77
C PHE A 28 -4.92 -0.47 -20.09
N HIS A 29 -5.28 -1.58 -20.72
CA HIS A 29 -4.33 -2.66 -20.99
C HIS A 29 -3.21 -2.24 -21.94
N SER A 30 -3.50 -1.30 -22.85
CA SER A 30 -2.52 -0.71 -23.77
C SER A 30 -1.52 0.26 -23.10
N LEU A 31 -1.89 0.92 -22.00
CA LEU A 31 -1.07 1.97 -21.34
C LEU A 31 -0.56 1.62 -19.94
N LYS A 32 -0.87 0.43 -19.43
CA LYS A 32 -0.52 0.04 -18.04
C LYS A 32 0.99 0.14 -17.72
N HIS A 33 1.87 0.20 -18.73
CA HIS A 33 3.33 0.26 -18.55
C HIS A 33 3.99 1.61 -18.83
N THR A 34 3.34 2.55 -19.52
CA THR A 34 3.99 3.77 -20.06
C THR A 34 3.91 4.98 -19.12
N ASN A 35 2.76 5.21 -18.47
CA ASN A 35 2.51 6.45 -17.71
C ASN A 35 2.68 6.30 -16.19
N LYS A 36 3.44 5.30 -15.73
CA LYS A 36 3.45 4.91 -14.30
C LYS A 36 3.87 6.03 -13.34
N GLN A 37 4.84 6.87 -13.71
CA GLN A 37 5.30 7.96 -12.84
C GLN A 37 4.21 9.01 -12.64
N GLN A 38 3.67 9.54 -13.75
CA GLN A 38 2.59 10.53 -13.69
C GLN A 38 1.34 9.96 -13.00
N ASP A 39 0.95 8.74 -13.34
CA ASP A 39 -0.19 8.08 -12.70
C ASP A 39 0.00 7.96 -11.18
N THR A 40 1.23 7.73 -10.71
CA THR A 40 1.54 7.66 -9.28
C THR A 40 1.39 9.02 -8.61
N LEU A 41 1.91 10.10 -9.22
CA LEU A 41 1.73 11.47 -8.69
C LEU A 41 0.24 11.83 -8.62
N ASP A 42 -0.48 11.63 -9.72
CA ASP A 42 -1.92 11.92 -9.80
C ASP A 42 -2.72 11.10 -8.77
N PHE A 43 -2.32 9.85 -8.56
CA PHE A 43 -2.92 9.00 -7.53
C PHE A 43 -2.75 9.60 -6.14
N PHE A 44 -1.53 9.99 -5.74
CA PHE A 44 -1.32 10.57 -4.40
C PHE A 44 -2.04 11.91 -4.23
N ASP A 45 -2.12 12.71 -5.29
CA ASP A 45 -2.90 13.94 -5.31
C ASP A 45 -4.38 13.65 -5.04
N ILE A 46 -4.99 12.74 -5.79
CA ILE A 46 -6.38 12.35 -5.57
C ILE A 46 -6.57 11.66 -4.22
N PHE A 47 -5.60 10.85 -3.78
CA PHE A 47 -5.67 10.12 -2.53
C PHE A 47 -5.77 11.09 -1.34
N PHE A 48 -4.84 12.02 -1.24
CA PHE A 48 -4.78 12.95 -0.09
C PHE A 48 -5.72 14.15 -0.20
N THR A 49 -6.32 14.42 -1.36
CA THR A 49 -7.30 15.51 -1.51
C THR A 49 -8.75 15.02 -1.49
N LYS A 50 -9.09 14.00 -2.29
CA LYS A 50 -10.49 13.59 -2.52
C LYS A 50 -10.81 12.24 -1.88
N TYR A 51 -9.91 11.26 -1.98
CA TYR A 51 -10.17 9.90 -1.47
C TYR A 51 -10.37 9.91 0.05
N ILE A 52 -9.41 10.46 0.79
CA ILE A 52 -9.51 10.49 2.26
C ILE A 52 -10.72 11.31 2.73
N GLN A 53 -11.06 12.39 2.03
CA GLN A 53 -12.24 13.19 2.33
C GLN A 53 -13.52 12.38 2.13
N TYR A 54 -13.68 11.73 0.97
CA TYR A 54 -14.84 10.90 0.67
C TYR A 54 -14.98 9.72 1.63
N ALA A 55 -13.86 9.12 2.06
CA ALA A 55 -13.84 8.03 3.03
C ALA A 55 -13.95 8.49 4.50
N ASN A 56 -14.12 9.79 4.76
CA ASN A 56 -14.13 10.40 6.09
C ASN A 56 -12.88 10.09 6.94
N ILE A 57 -11.72 10.00 6.27
CA ILE A 57 -10.41 9.75 6.88
C ILE A 57 -9.70 11.09 7.12
N LYS A 58 -9.30 11.35 8.37
CA LYS A 58 -8.58 12.57 8.75
C LYS A 58 -7.11 12.51 8.29
N SER A 59 -6.58 13.62 7.79
CA SER A 59 -5.21 13.73 7.25
C SER A 59 -4.10 13.66 8.32
N HIS A 60 -4.40 13.92 9.60
CA HIS A 60 -3.43 13.78 10.70
C HIS A 60 -3.21 12.33 11.17
N ASN A 61 -3.92 11.38 10.56
CA ASN A 61 -3.71 9.96 10.82
C ASN A 61 -2.40 9.49 10.19
N LYS A 62 -1.91 8.31 10.62
CA LYS A 62 -0.74 7.69 10.00
C LYS A 62 -1.15 6.84 8.81
N PHE A 63 -0.48 7.02 7.67
CA PHE A 63 -0.70 6.26 6.45
C PHE A 63 0.55 5.44 6.13
N ILE A 64 0.40 4.11 6.08
CA ILE A 64 1.49 3.17 5.77
C ILE A 64 1.18 2.45 4.46
N PHE A 65 1.87 2.82 3.39
CA PHE A 65 1.73 2.19 2.07
C PHE A 65 2.65 0.99 1.97
N ILE A 66 2.05 -0.19 1.77
CA ILE A 66 2.77 -1.43 1.52
C ILE A 66 2.87 -1.65 0.01
N MET A 67 4.09 -1.86 -0.49
CA MET A 67 4.31 -2.01 -1.92
C MET A 67 5.55 -2.85 -2.24
N LYS A 68 5.54 -3.54 -3.39
CA LYS A 68 6.78 -3.98 -4.04
C LYS A 68 7.54 -2.83 -4.71
N LYS A 69 8.85 -2.99 -4.87
CA LYS A 69 9.72 -2.01 -5.54
C LYS A 69 9.23 -1.73 -6.96
N LEU A 70 9.10 -0.45 -7.27
CA LEU A 70 8.84 0.06 -8.61
C LEU A 70 10.17 0.49 -9.24
N ASN A 71 10.31 0.33 -10.55
CA ASN A 71 11.49 0.80 -11.27
C ASN A 71 11.59 2.34 -11.13
N ASN A 72 12.76 2.83 -10.71
CA ASN A 72 13.06 4.26 -10.56
C ASN A 72 12.06 5.03 -9.67
N SER A 73 11.47 4.37 -8.65
CA SER A 73 10.46 5.00 -7.80
C SER A 73 11.00 5.71 -6.57
N GLU A 74 12.28 5.56 -6.23
CA GLU A 74 12.81 6.15 -4.99
C GLU A 74 12.68 7.67 -4.99
N ASN A 75 13.16 8.34 -6.03
CA ASN A 75 13.03 9.79 -6.19
C ASN A 75 11.55 10.24 -6.17
N LEU A 76 10.67 9.44 -6.78
CA LEU A 76 9.24 9.70 -6.84
C LEU A 76 8.59 9.65 -5.45
N LEU A 77 8.86 8.60 -4.68
CA LEU A 77 8.35 8.44 -3.32
C LEU A 77 8.90 9.53 -2.39
N GLN A 78 10.15 9.93 -2.56
CA GLN A 78 10.73 11.07 -1.84
C GLN A 78 10.01 12.39 -2.18
N GLN A 79 9.72 12.64 -3.46
CA GLN A 79 8.93 13.81 -3.88
C GLN A 79 7.53 13.80 -3.24
N ILE A 80 6.88 12.64 -3.14
CA ILE A 80 5.58 12.49 -2.47
C ILE A 80 5.69 12.83 -0.97
N LEU A 81 6.70 12.30 -0.28
CA LEU A 81 6.95 12.62 1.14
C LEU A 81 7.18 14.11 1.36
N ILE A 82 7.90 14.78 0.46
CA ILE A 82 8.14 16.22 0.54
C ILE A 82 6.85 16.99 0.24
N LYS A 83 6.14 16.66 -0.85
CA LYS A 83 4.89 17.36 -1.24
C LYS A 83 3.84 17.31 -0.13
N TYR A 84 3.74 16.16 0.54
CA TYR A 84 2.78 15.92 1.61
C TYR A 84 3.43 15.92 3.00
N LEU A 85 4.42 16.78 3.22
CA LEU A 85 5.16 16.88 4.49
C LEU A 85 4.25 17.10 5.72
N HIS A 86 3.06 17.68 5.59
CA HIS A 86 2.15 17.85 6.72
C HIS A 86 1.37 16.56 7.08
N ILE A 87 1.51 15.50 6.29
CA ILE A 87 0.84 14.20 6.45
C ILE A 87 1.85 13.16 6.92
N ASN A 88 1.46 12.34 7.89
CA ASN A 88 2.31 11.25 8.38
C ASN A 88 2.26 10.05 7.43
N ILE A 89 3.18 10.03 6.47
CA ILE A 89 3.30 9.01 5.43
C ILE A 89 4.53 8.13 5.68
N GLN A 90 4.34 6.82 5.60
CA GLN A 90 5.40 5.83 5.60
C GLN A 90 5.23 4.88 4.40
N PHE A 91 6.30 4.64 3.65
CA PHE A 91 6.34 3.59 2.64
C PHE A 91 7.10 2.39 3.20
N ILE A 92 6.54 1.19 3.07
CA ILE A 92 7.24 -0.08 3.33
C ILE A 92 7.33 -0.81 1.99
N ILE A 93 8.56 -1.02 1.54
CA ILE A 93 8.90 -1.46 0.20
C ILE A 93 9.62 -2.80 0.25
N ILE A 94 9.15 -3.73 -0.57
CA ILE A 94 9.75 -5.04 -0.75
C ILE A 94 10.67 -4.97 -1.96
N GLU A 95 11.97 -5.04 -1.71
CA GLU A 95 12.97 -4.87 -2.77
C GLU A 95 13.27 -6.16 -3.54
N GLU A 96 13.13 -7.30 -2.88
CA GLU A 96 13.51 -8.59 -3.41
C GLU A 96 12.58 -9.05 -4.53
N LYS A 97 13.15 -9.69 -5.55
CA LYS A 97 12.41 -10.45 -6.56
C LYS A 97 12.57 -11.93 -6.27
N TYR A 98 11.47 -12.64 -6.06
CA TYR A 98 11.51 -14.07 -5.76
C TYR A 98 11.49 -14.90 -7.02
N SER A 99 12.22 -16.02 -7.01
CA SER A 99 12.25 -16.97 -8.13
C SER A 99 10.91 -17.68 -8.32
N ASN A 100 10.23 -18.00 -7.21
CA ASN A 100 8.88 -18.54 -7.23
C ASN A 100 7.88 -17.45 -7.64
N SER A 101 7.20 -17.66 -8.77
CA SER A 101 6.28 -16.69 -9.36
C SER A 101 5.03 -16.42 -8.52
N ILE A 102 4.55 -17.42 -7.77
CA ILE A 102 3.40 -17.27 -6.86
C ILE A 102 3.78 -16.38 -5.69
N LEU A 103 4.95 -16.61 -5.09
CA LEU A 103 5.51 -15.77 -4.04
C LEU A 103 5.72 -14.33 -4.52
N ASP A 104 6.42 -14.15 -5.65
CA ASP A 104 6.76 -12.83 -6.17
C ASP A 104 5.50 -12.01 -6.53
N LYS A 105 4.47 -12.68 -7.04
CA LYS A 105 3.18 -12.07 -7.39
C LYS A 105 2.45 -11.56 -6.14
N ASN A 106 2.45 -12.33 -5.06
CA ASN A 106 1.58 -12.11 -3.89
C ASN A 106 2.31 -11.53 -2.68
N LYS A 107 3.58 -11.13 -2.80
CA LYS A 107 4.41 -10.62 -1.69
C LYS A 107 3.87 -9.32 -1.07
N ASP A 108 3.34 -8.41 -1.87
CA ASP A 108 2.68 -7.20 -1.39
C ASP A 108 1.39 -7.51 -0.65
N ASP A 109 0.58 -8.46 -1.15
CA ASP A 109 -0.64 -8.91 -0.47
C ASP A 109 -0.34 -9.60 0.86
N PHE A 110 0.67 -10.47 0.89
CA PHE A 110 1.14 -11.12 2.12
C PHE A 110 1.55 -10.08 3.16
N LEU A 111 2.41 -9.12 2.78
CA LEU A 111 2.90 -8.12 3.71
C LEU A 111 1.86 -7.09 4.12
N CYS A 112 0.91 -6.77 3.25
CA CYS A 112 -0.20 -5.90 3.63
C CYS A 112 -1.02 -6.55 4.73
N GLN A 113 -1.36 -7.83 4.58
CA GLN A 113 -2.05 -8.60 5.60
C GLN A 113 -1.21 -8.75 6.88
N TYR A 114 0.10 -8.94 6.74
CA TYR A 114 1.06 -8.97 7.86
C TYR A 114 1.01 -7.71 8.70
N PHE A 115 1.30 -6.55 8.09
CA PHE A 115 1.37 -5.29 8.82
C PHE A 115 0.00 -4.87 9.35
N PHE A 116 -1.06 -5.13 8.60
CA PHE A 116 -2.41 -4.90 9.11
C PHE A 116 -2.67 -5.71 10.38
N TRP A 117 -2.32 -7.00 10.39
CA TRP A 117 -2.45 -7.83 11.58
C TRP A 117 -1.56 -7.36 12.74
N TYR A 118 -0.31 -7.00 12.48
CA TYR A 118 0.61 -6.55 13.51
C TYR A 118 0.10 -5.26 14.19
N PHE A 119 -0.24 -4.24 13.40
CA PHE A 119 -0.66 -2.94 13.94
C PHE A 119 -2.03 -2.96 14.61
N ARG A 120 -2.96 -3.82 14.17
CA ARG A 120 -4.29 -3.91 14.83
C ARG A 120 -4.23 -4.46 16.25
N GLN A 121 -3.17 -5.18 16.64
CA GLN A 121 -3.02 -5.66 18.02
C GLN A 121 -2.63 -4.53 18.97
N GLN A 122 -2.00 -3.48 18.45
CA GLN A 122 -1.38 -2.42 19.24
C GLN A 122 -2.10 -1.08 19.13
N SER A 123 -2.95 -0.90 18.13
CA SER A 123 -3.52 0.40 17.77
C SER A 123 -4.85 0.26 17.03
N ASN A 124 -5.63 1.34 17.01
CA ASN A 124 -6.81 1.40 16.14
C ASN A 124 -6.34 1.45 14.67
N CYS A 125 -6.38 0.30 14.00
CA CYS A 125 -5.82 0.09 12.67
C CYS A 125 -6.95 -0.20 11.66
N PHE A 126 -6.85 0.40 10.47
CA PHE A 126 -7.78 0.23 9.37
C PHE A 126 -7.03 -0.22 8.10
N LEU A 127 -7.64 -1.10 7.33
CA LEU A 127 -7.14 -1.53 6.04
C LEU A 127 -7.80 -0.70 4.92
N ILE A 128 -6.98 -0.18 4.01
CA ILE A 128 -7.42 0.39 2.74
C ILE A 128 -6.99 -0.57 1.63
N SER A 129 -7.89 -1.49 1.29
CA SER A 129 -7.76 -2.42 0.17
C SER A 129 -9.15 -2.84 -0.30
N ASN A 130 -9.34 -2.92 -1.61
CA ASN A 130 -10.50 -3.55 -2.23
C ASN A 130 -10.29 -5.06 -2.44
N ASP A 131 -9.06 -5.57 -2.28
CA ASP A 131 -8.78 -7.00 -2.39
C ASP A 131 -9.40 -7.78 -1.24
N LYS A 132 -9.93 -8.96 -1.54
CA LYS A 132 -10.48 -9.89 -0.55
C LYS A 132 -9.45 -10.92 -0.09
N TYR A 133 -8.25 -10.96 -0.70
CA TYR A 133 -7.17 -11.92 -0.43
C TYR A 133 -7.65 -13.37 -0.43
N ARG A 134 -8.45 -13.72 -1.44
CA ARG A 134 -9.17 -15.01 -1.51
C ARG A 134 -8.23 -16.21 -1.64
N ASP A 135 -7.11 -16.02 -2.32
CA ASP A 135 -6.09 -17.02 -2.61
C ASP A 135 -4.97 -17.05 -1.55
N LYS A 136 -5.12 -16.35 -0.41
CA LYS A 136 -4.10 -16.32 0.65
C LYS A 136 -3.60 -17.69 1.07
N HIS A 137 -4.50 -18.67 1.19
CA HIS A 137 -4.16 -20.03 1.60
C HIS A 137 -3.27 -20.75 0.57
N SER A 138 -3.30 -20.31 -0.69
CA SER A 138 -2.49 -20.87 -1.78
C SER A 138 -1.03 -20.41 -1.75
N TYR A 139 -0.72 -19.26 -1.13
CA TYR A 139 0.63 -18.70 -1.16
C TYR A 139 1.25 -18.45 0.21
N ILE A 140 0.45 -18.34 1.27
CA ILE A 140 0.94 -17.96 2.60
C ILE A 140 2.01 -18.90 3.15
N ASN A 141 1.82 -20.21 2.99
CA ASN A 141 2.76 -21.23 3.50
C ASN A 141 4.10 -21.23 2.75
N LEU A 142 4.18 -20.53 1.62
CA LEU A 142 5.41 -20.39 0.86
C LEU A 142 6.34 -19.32 1.49
N PHE A 143 5.82 -18.42 2.33
CA PHE A 143 6.59 -17.37 3.01
C PHE A 143 7.25 -17.91 4.27
N ASN A 144 8.23 -18.80 4.09
CA ASN A 144 8.97 -19.44 5.19
C ASN A 144 10.45 -19.01 5.19
N PHE A 145 10.71 -17.70 5.18
CA PHE A 145 12.05 -17.12 5.12
C PHE A 145 12.06 -15.67 5.63
N ASP A 146 13.24 -15.08 5.77
CA ASP A 146 13.38 -13.67 6.14
C ASP A 146 13.12 -12.76 4.95
N ILE A 147 12.20 -11.80 5.10
CA ILE A 147 11.84 -10.85 4.04
C ILE A 147 12.53 -9.53 4.31
N SER A 148 13.35 -9.07 3.35
CA SER A 148 13.96 -7.75 3.40
C SER A 148 12.98 -6.64 3.00
N LEU A 149 12.97 -5.58 3.80
CA LEU A 149 12.09 -4.43 3.67
C LEU A 149 12.89 -3.14 3.74
N THR A 150 12.55 -2.21 2.86
CA THR A 150 12.99 -0.82 2.91
C THR A 150 11.84 0.06 3.37
N THR A 151 12.03 0.79 4.47
CA THR A 151 11.10 1.82 4.92
C THR A 151 11.58 3.20 4.50
N LEU A 152 10.71 3.98 3.87
CA LEU A 152 10.91 5.42 3.61
C LEU A 152 9.93 6.25 4.41
N ILE A 153 10.43 7.27 5.11
CA ILE A 153 9.64 8.20 5.91
C ILE A 153 10.31 9.57 5.94
N TYR A 154 9.53 10.64 6.08
CA TYR A 154 10.05 11.95 6.42
C TYR A 154 10.07 12.11 7.95
N ASN A 155 11.25 12.34 8.52
CA ASN A 155 11.40 12.55 9.95
C ASN A 155 11.25 14.04 10.26
N HIS A 156 10.15 14.38 10.95
CA HIS A 156 9.84 15.76 11.34
C HIS A 156 10.80 16.34 12.38
N SER A 157 11.40 15.50 13.22
CA SER A 157 12.34 15.95 14.24
C SER A 157 13.70 16.31 13.64
N THR A 158 14.15 15.56 12.64
CA THR A 158 15.44 15.80 11.97
C THR A 158 15.32 16.55 10.65
N HIS A 159 14.10 16.90 10.24
CA HIS A 159 13.77 17.52 8.95
C HIS A 159 14.38 16.82 7.73
N SER A 160 14.49 15.49 7.78
CA SER A 160 15.21 14.72 6.77
C SER A 160 14.44 13.47 6.33
N LEU A 161 14.64 13.10 5.08
CA LEU A 161 14.18 11.82 4.54
C LEU A 161 15.04 10.70 5.15
N GLN A 162 14.36 9.71 5.73
CA GLN A 162 15.01 8.55 6.31
C GLN A 162 14.66 7.30 5.51
N LYS A 163 15.71 6.55 5.17
CA LYS A 163 15.62 5.23 4.56
C LYS A 163 16.19 4.22 5.55
N LYS A 164 15.39 3.21 5.90
CA LYS A 164 15.81 2.15 6.84
C LYS A 164 15.56 0.79 6.23
N SER A 165 16.58 -0.05 6.21
CA SER A 165 16.45 -1.47 5.91
C SER A 165 16.08 -2.24 7.16
N SER A 166 15.19 -3.21 7.03
CA SER A 166 14.72 -4.09 8.10
C SER A 166 14.36 -5.46 7.54
N PHE A 167 14.25 -6.45 8.41
CA PHE A 167 13.86 -7.81 8.05
C PHE A 167 12.68 -8.24 8.91
N ILE A 168 11.79 -9.05 8.34
CA ILE A 168 10.79 -9.79 9.11
C ILE A 168 10.99 -11.29 8.90
N ASN A 169 10.80 -12.07 9.96
CA ASN A 169 10.90 -13.52 9.87
C ASN A 169 9.50 -14.11 9.64
N ALA A 170 9.16 -14.40 8.38
CA ALA A 170 7.82 -14.82 8.03
C ALA A 170 7.40 -16.17 8.66
N THR A 171 8.36 -17.00 9.10
CA THR A 171 8.12 -18.35 9.64
C THR A 171 7.41 -18.34 10.99
N GLN A 172 7.78 -17.43 11.89
CA GLN A 172 7.15 -17.25 13.21
C GLN A 172 5.77 -16.57 13.12
N ASP A 173 5.49 -16.03 11.95
CA ASP A 173 4.53 -15.00 11.70
C ASP A 173 3.29 -15.58 10.95
N ILE A 174 3.42 -16.61 10.13
CA ILE A 174 2.26 -17.28 9.47
C ILE A 174 1.04 -17.59 10.38
N PRO A 175 1.17 -18.01 11.66
CA PRO A 175 0.03 -18.38 12.51
C PRO A 175 -1.07 -17.31 12.61
N PHE A 176 -0.74 -16.02 12.41
CA PHE A 176 -1.70 -14.95 12.61
C PHE A 176 -2.73 -14.75 11.49
N LEU A 177 -2.45 -15.23 10.27
CA LEU A 177 -3.32 -15.02 9.09
C LEU A 177 -4.52 -15.98 9.03
N ASN A 178 -4.55 -16.97 9.93
CA ASN A 178 -5.64 -17.92 10.08
C ASN A 178 -6.81 -17.39 10.93
N ASN A 179 -6.60 -16.31 11.70
CA ASN A 179 -7.65 -15.72 12.52
C ASN A 179 -8.59 -14.83 11.69
N TYR A 180 -9.73 -15.40 11.31
CA TYR A 180 -10.84 -14.76 10.59
C TYR A 180 -11.63 -13.79 11.50
N ASN A 181 -10.98 -12.71 11.95
CA ASN A 181 -11.71 -11.60 12.55
C ASN A 181 -12.15 -10.60 11.47
N PRO A 182 -13.34 -9.97 11.60
CA PRO A 182 -13.79 -8.97 10.65
C PRO A 182 -12.76 -7.84 10.52
N ILE A 183 -12.25 -7.66 9.30
CA ILE A 183 -11.25 -6.65 8.95
C ILE A 183 -11.94 -5.29 8.93
N LYS A 184 -11.49 -4.34 9.75
CA LYS A 184 -11.93 -2.94 9.66
C LYS A 184 -11.39 -2.33 8.37
N ARG A 185 -12.26 -2.18 7.36
CA ARG A 185 -11.91 -1.61 6.06
C ARG A 185 -12.45 -0.19 5.93
N SER A 186 -11.67 0.67 5.27
CA SER A 186 -12.07 2.04 4.91
C SER A 186 -11.90 2.31 3.42
N SER A 187 -12.00 1.27 2.58
CA SER A 187 -11.79 1.38 1.14
C SER A 187 -13.04 1.89 0.41
N ILE A 188 -12.81 2.70 -0.64
CA ILE A 188 -13.85 3.10 -1.57
C ILE A 188 -13.97 2.00 -2.63
N PRO A 189 -15.15 1.37 -2.79
CA PRO A 189 -15.34 0.37 -3.84
C PRO A 189 -15.03 0.95 -5.22
N LYS A 190 -14.37 0.16 -6.07
CA LYS A 190 -13.95 0.58 -7.42
C LYS A 190 -15.00 1.35 -8.21
N HIS A 191 -16.24 0.87 -8.27
CA HIS A 191 -17.32 1.53 -9.01
C HIS A 191 -17.65 2.96 -8.49
N LYS A 192 -17.37 3.24 -7.22
CA LYS A 192 -17.52 4.57 -6.61
C LYS A 192 -16.31 5.47 -6.77
N LEU A 193 -15.15 4.95 -7.20
CA LEU A 193 -13.96 5.79 -7.48
C LEU A 193 -14.24 6.81 -8.58
N SER A 194 -15.15 6.50 -9.50
CA SER A 194 -15.61 7.44 -10.52
C SER A 194 -16.20 8.74 -9.96
N LEU A 195 -16.64 8.77 -8.69
CA LEU A 195 -17.17 9.98 -8.05
C LEU A 195 -16.08 10.93 -7.58
N ILE A 196 -14.85 10.45 -7.42
CA ILE A 196 -13.72 11.22 -6.90
C ILE A 196 -12.59 11.40 -7.92
N ILE A 197 -12.50 10.56 -8.95
CA ILE A 197 -11.51 10.73 -10.03
C ILE A 197 -11.93 11.90 -10.91
#